data_AF-A0A2V6F591-F1
#
_entry.id   AF-A0A2V6F591-F1
#
_cell.length_a   1.000
_cell.length_b   1.000
_cell.length_c   1.000
_cell.angle_alpha   90.00
_cell.angle_beta   90.00
_cell.angle_gamma   90.00
#
_symmetry.space_group_name_H-M   'P 1'
#
loop_
_entity.id
_entity.type
_entity.pdbx_description
1 polymer ?
#
loop_
_entity_poly.entity_id
_entity_poly.type
_entity_poly.pdbx_seq_one_letter_code
_entity_poly.pdbx_strand_id
1 'polypeptide(L)'
;MAVDQPAIHLVRGQRVMLDSDLAKIYQVSTKRLNQQLRRNRSRFPVDFAFRLTVEELTNLRLQTATSKKHGGLRYLPWVFTEHGAIMLASVLNSDIAVQASVRVVRAFVRLREMVNRLRICSNSFVNS
;
A
#
# COMPACT_ATOMS: atom_id res chain seq x y z
N MET A 1 1.94 12.61 -19.38
CA MET A 1 1.53 12.55 -17.96
C MET A 1 1.78 11.12 -17.49
N ALA A 2 2.78 10.87 -16.65
CA ALA A 2 2.99 9.54 -16.10
C ALA A 2 1.84 9.24 -15.13
N VAL A 3 0.95 8.33 -15.52
CA VAL A 3 -0.03 7.76 -14.60
C VAL A 3 0.77 6.88 -13.65
N ASP A 4 1.14 7.40 -12.47
CA ASP A 4 1.64 6.57 -11.38
C ASP A 4 0.57 5.51 -11.10
N GLN A 5 0.81 4.30 -11.58
CA GLN A 5 -0.07 3.18 -11.31
C GLN A 5 0.02 2.83 -9.82
N PRO A 6 -1.10 2.49 -9.16
CA PRO A 6 -1.07 2.08 -7.77
C PRO A 6 -0.22 0.81 -7.63
N ALA A 7 0.94 0.97 -6.99
CA ALA A 7 1.91 -0.10 -6.85
C ALA A 7 1.80 -0.73 -5.46
N ILE A 8 1.86 -2.06 -5.41
CA ILE A 8 2.01 -2.81 -4.17
C ILE A 8 3.50 -3.05 -3.97
N HIS A 9 4.02 -2.56 -2.85
CA HIS A 9 5.43 -2.65 -2.50
C HIS A 9 5.67 -3.67 -1.40
N LEU A 10 6.89 -4.20 -1.31
CA LEU A 10 7.30 -5.08 -0.21
C LEU A 10 8.18 -4.28 0.76
N VAL A 11 7.67 -4.03 1.97
CA VAL A 11 8.38 -3.30 3.03
C VAL A 11 8.27 -4.10 4.32
N ARG A 12 9.41 -4.37 4.99
CA ARG A 12 9.47 -5.21 6.21
C ARG A 12 8.81 -6.60 6.04
N GLY A 13 8.91 -7.18 4.84
CA GLY A 13 8.25 -8.45 4.52
C GLY A 13 6.73 -8.37 4.38
N GLN A 14 6.14 -7.18 4.51
CA GLN A 14 4.71 -6.93 4.33
C GLN A 14 4.44 -6.27 2.98
N ARG A 15 3.34 -6.65 2.35
CA ARG A 15 2.87 -5.97 1.14
C ARG A 15 2.09 -4.74 1.55
N VAL A 16 2.50 -3.58 1.04
CA VAL A 16 1.97 -2.29 1.44
C VAL A 16 1.72 -1.38 0.24
N MET A 17 0.81 -0.42 0.40
CA MET A 17 0.56 0.68 -0.54
C MET A 17 0.84 2.01 0.12
N LEU A 18 1.34 2.97 -0.66
CA LEU A 18 1.57 4.34 -0.21
C LEU A 18 0.26 5.11 -0.03
N ASP A 19 0.26 6.06 0.90
CA ASP A 19 -0.84 7.01 1.13
C ASP A 19 -1.24 7.76 -0.14
N SER A 20 -0.27 8.11 -0.99
CA SER A 20 -0.48 8.73 -2.30
C SER A 20 -1.31 7.88 -3.25
N ASP A 21 -1.12 6.57 -3.25
CA ASP A 21 -1.79 5.69 -4.20
C ASP A 21 -3.19 5.33 -3.71
N LEU A 22 -3.34 5.06 -2.42
CA LEU A 22 -4.67 4.90 -1.82
C LEU A 22 -5.51 6.17 -1.93
N ALA A 23 -4.90 7.35 -1.80
CA ALA A 23 -5.60 8.62 -2.01
C ALA A 23 -6.16 8.74 -3.44
N LYS A 24 -5.37 8.39 -4.45
CA LYS A 24 -5.83 8.36 -5.86
C LYS A 24 -6.97 7.33 -6.04
N ILE A 25 -6.79 6.11 -5.53
CA ILE A 25 -7.77 5.03 -5.64
C ILE A 25 -9.10 5.40 -4.97
N TYR A 26 -9.04 6.01 -3.79
CA TYR A 26 -10.20 6.46 -3.03
C TYR A 26 -10.74 7.82 -3.48
N GLN A 27 -10.12 8.45 -4.49
CA GLN A 27 -10.50 9.76 -5.02
C GLN A 27 -10.57 10.85 -3.94
N VAL A 28 -9.62 10.82 -3.01
CA VAL A 28 -9.45 11.82 -1.96
C VAL A 28 -8.06 12.42 -2.00
N SER A 29 -7.88 13.60 -1.39
CA SER A 29 -6.53 14.15 -1.23
C SER A 29 -5.74 13.35 -0.19
N THR A 30 -4.43 13.22 -0.39
CA THR A 30 -3.50 12.61 0.60
C THR A 30 -3.61 13.29 1.96
N LYS A 31 -3.78 14.61 1.97
CA LYS A 31 -4.02 15.38 3.19
C LYS A 31 -5.28 14.92 3.93
N ARG A 32 -6.41 14.75 3.21
CA ARG A 32 -7.68 14.28 3.80
C ARG A 32 -7.55 12.84 4.32
N LEU A 33 -6.92 11.96 3.55
CA LEU A 33 -6.66 10.58 3.95
C LEU A 33 -5.83 10.53 5.25
N ASN A 34 -4.71 11.26 5.30
CA ASN A 34 -3.84 11.32 6.47
C ASN A 34 -4.51 11.99 7.69
N GLN A 35 -5.40 12.96 7.46
CA GLN A 35 -6.21 13.56 8.52
C GLN A 35 -7.18 12.52 9.11
N GLN A 36 -7.83 11.71 8.28
CA GLN A 36 -8.75 10.66 8.73
C GLN A 36 -8.03 9.55 9.51
N LEU A 37 -6.85 9.14 9.05
CA LEU A 37 -5.95 8.25 9.79
C LEU A 37 -5.63 8.80 11.18
N ARG A 38 -5.24 10.08 11.27
CA ARG A 38 -4.87 10.73 12.54
C ARG A 38 -6.06 10.82 13.51
N ARG A 39 -7.25 11.18 13.00
CA ARG A 39 -8.47 11.27 13.81
C ARG A 39 -8.89 9.92 14.38
N ASN A 40 -8.63 8.84 13.64
CA ASN A 40 -9.06 7.49 14.00
C ASN A 40 -7.88 6.60 14.40
N ARG A 41 -6.81 7.17 14.97
CA ARG A 41 -5.55 6.46 15.20
C ARG A 41 -5.70 5.19 16.04
N SER A 42 -6.68 5.15 16.96
CA SER A 42 -7.02 3.97 17.76
C SER A 42 -7.47 2.75 16.94
N ARG A 43 -7.95 2.96 15.69
CA ARG A 43 -8.35 1.89 14.76
C ARG A 43 -7.22 1.40 13.86
N PHE A 44 -6.04 2.03 13.92
CA PHE A 44 -4.90 1.72 13.07
C PHE A 44 -3.71 1.24 13.90
N PRO A 45 -3.69 -0.06 14.26
CA PRO A 45 -2.51 -0.67 14.86
C PRO A 45 -1.32 -0.67 13.88
N VAL A 46 -0.13 -0.95 14.37
CA VAL A 46 1.14 -0.79 13.62
C VAL A 46 1.22 -1.69 12.37
N ASP A 47 0.55 -2.84 12.40
CA ASP A 47 0.41 -3.81 11.33
C ASP A 47 -0.61 -3.39 10.24
N PHE A 48 -1.43 -2.36 10.51
CA PHE A 48 -2.38 -1.81 9.54
C PHE A 48 -1.79 -0.61 8.80
N ALA A 49 -1.11 0.27 9.54
CA ALA A 49 -0.50 1.47 8.98
C ALA A 49 0.71 1.93 9.80
N PHE A 50 1.81 2.19 9.10
CA PHE A 50 3.05 2.72 9.67
C PHE A 50 3.70 3.75 8.74
N ARG A 51 4.62 4.55 9.28
CA ARG A 51 5.43 5.48 8.48
C ARG A 51 6.70 4.80 8.03
N LEU A 52 7.12 5.07 6.80
CA LEU A 52 8.42 4.64 6.31
C LEU A 52 9.54 5.41 7.02
N THR A 53 10.67 4.76 7.23
CA THR A 53 11.92 5.44 7.58
C THR A 53 12.53 6.11 6.35
N VAL A 54 13.51 7.00 6.56
CA VAL A 54 14.27 7.62 5.45
C VAL A 54 14.96 6.55 4.60
N GLU A 55 15.53 5.53 5.25
CA GLU A 55 16.20 4.41 4.60
C GLU A 55 15.23 3.57 3.77
N GLU A 56 14.09 3.17 4.34
CA GLU A 56 13.07 2.40 3.62
C GLU A 56 12.54 3.13 2.39
N LEU A 57 12.32 4.44 2.54
CA LEU A 57 11.83 5.28 1.45
C LEU A 57 12.89 5.47 0.35
N THR A 58 14.16 5.54 0.72
CA THR A 58 15.28 5.61 -0.24
C THR A 58 15.39 4.28 -1.00
N ASN A 59 15.31 3.15 -0.29
CA ASN A 59 15.32 1.81 -0.89
C ASN A 59 14.12 1.61 -1.82
N LEU A 60 12.93 2.05 -1.42
CA LEU A 60 11.72 1.99 -2.24
C LEU A 60 11.92 2.73 -3.57
N ARG A 61 12.44 3.96 -3.51
CA ARG A 61 12.71 4.81 -4.68
C ARG A 61 13.72 4.20 -5.64
N LEU A 62 14.74 3.54 -5.10
CA LEU A 62 15.74 2.82 -5.91
C LEU A 62 15.11 1.64 -6.65
N GLN A 63 14.17 0.93 -6.01
CA GLN A 63 13.48 -0.22 -6.62
C GLN A 63 12.46 0.18 -7.67
N THR A 64 11.74 1.30 -7.51
CA THR A 64 10.65 1.67 -8.43
C THR A 64 11.06 2.44 -9.68
N ALA A 65 12.35 2.71 -9.93
CA ALA A 65 12.85 3.46 -11.10
C ALA A 65 12.12 4.80 -11.37
N THR A 66 11.37 5.31 -10.39
CA THR A 66 10.61 6.55 -10.48
C THR A 66 11.60 7.70 -10.30
N SER A 67 11.88 8.37 -11.41
CA SER A 67 12.73 9.56 -11.56
C SER A 67 12.68 10.49 -10.34
N LYS A 68 13.87 10.96 -9.95
CA LYS A 68 14.13 11.86 -8.82
C LYS A 68 13.22 13.10 -8.90
N LYS A 69 12.10 13.10 -8.19
CA LYS A 69 11.44 14.37 -7.85
C LYS A 69 12.33 15.11 -6.85
N HIS A 70 13.10 16.05 -7.39
CA HIS A 70 13.97 17.00 -6.67
C HIS A 70 13.10 17.87 -5.77
N GLY A 71 12.86 17.39 -4.58
CA GLY A 71 12.14 18.09 -3.53
C GLY A 71 12.22 17.19 -2.32
N GLY A 72 13.12 17.52 -1.40
CA GLY A 72 13.27 16.79 -0.15
C GLY A 72 11.90 16.49 0.45
N LEU A 73 11.66 15.26 0.85
CA LEU A 73 10.40 14.94 1.51
C LEU A 73 10.30 15.77 2.77
N ARG A 74 9.37 16.72 2.76
CA ARG A 74 9.04 17.50 3.95
C ARG A 74 8.35 16.63 5.02
N TYR A 75 7.94 15.40 4.66
CA TYR A 75 7.26 14.43 5.52
C TYR A 75 7.42 13.01 4.98
N LEU A 76 7.72 12.05 5.87
CA LEU A 76 7.75 10.63 5.56
C LEU A 76 6.31 10.13 5.26
N PRO A 77 6.09 9.39 4.15
CA PRO A 77 4.77 8.93 3.76
C PRO A 77 4.28 7.82 4.69
N TRP A 78 2.96 7.73 4.81
CA TRP A 78 2.33 6.57 5.42
C TRP A 78 2.21 5.44 4.41
N VAL A 79 2.37 4.22 4.90
CA VAL A 79 2.09 2.99 4.16
C VAL A 79 1.01 2.18 4.87
N PHE A 80 0.23 1.47 4.07
CA PHE A 80 -0.94 0.72 4.52
C PHE A 80 -0.89 -0.70 3.99
N THR A 81 -1.20 -1.66 4.85
CA THR A 81 -1.42 -3.05 4.44
C THR A 81 -2.81 -3.24 3.86
N GLU A 82 -3.11 -4.46 3.40
CA GLU A 82 -4.46 -4.87 2.97
C GLU A 82 -5.54 -4.51 4.02
N HIS A 83 -5.29 -4.85 5.28
CA HIS A 83 -6.21 -4.53 6.38
C HIS A 83 -6.30 -3.02 6.64
N GLY A 84 -5.17 -2.30 6.52
CA GLY A 84 -5.16 -0.84 6.60
C GLY A 84 -5.99 -0.16 5.51
N ALA A 85 -5.98 -0.70 4.29
CA ALA A 85 -6.79 -0.19 3.19
C ALA A 85 -8.29 -0.36 3.47
N ILE A 86 -8.72 -1.51 3.98
CA ILE A 86 -10.11 -1.75 4.40
C ILE A 86 -10.51 -0.77 5.52
N MET A 87 -9.65 -0.65 6.54
CA MET A 87 -9.91 0.25 7.66
C MET A 87 -10.05 1.71 7.21
N LEU A 88 -9.21 2.16 6.27
CA LEU A 88 -9.33 3.48 5.66
C LEU A 88 -10.68 3.69 4.97
N ALA A 89 -11.19 2.71 4.22
CA ALA A 89 -12.48 2.83 3.56
C ALA A 89 -13.64 2.96 4.54
N SER A 90 -13.59 2.22 5.65
CA SER A 90 -14.58 2.33 6.74
C SER A 90 -14.60 3.72 7.37
N VAL A 91 -13.43 4.35 7.49
CA VAL A 91 -13.28 5.69 8.08
C VAL A 91 -13.63 6.80 7.08
N LEU A 92 -13.36 6.61 5.79
CA LEU A 92 -13.71 7.55 4.73
C LEU A 92 -15.23 7.60 4.50
N ASN A 93 -15.93 6.49 4.73
CA ASN A 93 -17.39 6.38 4.71
C ASN A 93 -18.03 6.93 3.41
N SER A 94 -17.55 6.47 2.26
CA SER A 94 -18.07 6.81 0.94
C SER A 94 -18.17 5.54 0.09
N ASP A 95 -19.24 5.40 -0.69
CA ASP A 95 -19.46 4.24 -1.58
C ASP A 95 -18.28 4.01 -2.52
N ILE A 96 -17.66 5.08 -3.01
CA ILE A 96 -16.47 5.02 -3.87
C ILE A 96 -15.31 4.37 -3.10
N ALA A 97 -15.06 4.80 -1.86
CA ALA A 97 -14.00 4.25 -1.02
C ALA A 97 -14.25 2.78 -0.66
N VAL A 98 -15.51 2.42 -0.37
CA VAL A 98 -15.91 1.03 -0.10
C VAL A 98 -15.65 0.15 -1.32
N GLN A 99 -16.16 0.51 -2.49
CA GLN A 99 -15.97 -0.26 -3.72
C GLN A 99 -14.49 -0.36 -4.11
N ALA A 100 -13.75 0.74 -3.98
CA ALA A 100 -12.33 0.77 -4.26
C ALA A 100 -11.54 -0.13 -3.30
N SER A 101 -11.91 -0.20 -2.02
CA SER A 101 -11.23 -1.08 -1.05
C SER A 101 -11.39 -2.56 -1.41
N VAL A 102 -12.57 -2.95 -1.90
CA VAL A 102 -12.80 -4.31 -2.41
C VAL A 102 -11.85 -4.63 -3.56
N ARG A 103 -11.60 -3.67 -4.48
CA ARG A 103 -10.65 -3.86 -5.59
C ARG A 103 -9.21 -3.99 -5.08
N VAL A 104 -8.82 -3.16 -4.11
CA VAL A 104 -7.49 -3.20 -3.49
C VAL A 104 -7.26 -4.56 -2.83
N VAL A 105 -8.19 -5.02 -1.99
CA VAL A 105 -8.12 -6.32 -1.32
C VAL A 105 -8.00 -7.47 -2.33
N ARG A 106 -8.83 -7.46 -3.38
CA ARG A 106 -8.75 -8.47 -4.45
C ARG A 106 -7.37 -8.49 -5.13
N ALA A 107 -6.73 -7.33 -5.31
CA ALA A 107 -5.38 -7.27 -5.85
C ALA A 107 -4.34 -7.89 -4.90
N PHE A 108 -4.42 -7.59 -3.60
CA PHE A 108 -3.54 -8.19 -2.58
C PHE A 108 -3.68 -9.71 -2.49
N VAL A 109 -4.93 -10.23 -2.52
CA VAL A 109 -5.22 -11.66 -2.50
C VAL A 109 -4.64 -12.35 -3.73
N ARG A 110 -4.88 -11.81 -4.94
CA ARG A 110 -4.33 -12.37 -6.19
C ARG A 110 -2.81 -12.46 -6.17
N LEU A 111 -2.12 -11.42 -5.68
CA LEU A 111 -0.67 -11.46 -5.53
C LEU A 111 -0.21 -12.54 -4.54
N ARG A 112 -1.02 -12.85 -3.51
CA ARG A 112 -0.69 -13.91 -2.54
C ARG A 112 -0.82 -15.29 -3.18
N GLU A 113 -1.90 -15.51 -3.91
CA GLU A 113 -2.11 -16.74 -4.66
C GLU A 113 -1.03 -16.98 -5.73
N MET A 114 -0.59 -15.95 -6.44
CA MET A 114 0.47 -16.08 -7.45
C MET A 114 1.79 -16.57 -6.84
N VAL A 115 2.19 -16.00 -5.70
CA VAL A 115 3.40 -16.44 -4.98
C VAL A 115 3.23 -17.85 -4.41
N ASN A 116 2.04 -18.19 -3.90
CA ASN A 116 1.76 -19.54 -3.42
C ASN A 116 1.78 -20.58 -4.53
N ARG A 117 1.24 -20.28 -5.73
CA ARG A 117 1.31 -21.16 -6.90
C ARG A 117 2.76 -21.46 -7.30
N LEU A 118 3.63 -20.45 -7.32
CA LEU A 118 5.04 -20.62 -7.66
C LEU A 118 5.78 -21.55 -6.67
N ARG A 119 5.47 -21.47 -5.36
CA ARG A 119 6.05 -22.38 -4.35
C ARG A 119 5.67 -23.85 -4.55
N ILE A 120 4.44 -24.11 -5.03
CA ILE A 120 3.95 -25.48 -5.25
C ILE A 120 4.64 -26.12 -6.47
N CYS A 121 4.86 -25.35 -7.54
CA CYS A 121 5.55 -25.86 -8.74
C CYS A 121 7.04 -26.16 -8.46
N SER A 122 7.75 -25.35 -7.67
CA SER A 122 9.15 -25.63 -7.32
C SER A 122 9.32 -26.91 -6.48
N ASN A 123 8.38 -27.24 -5.60
CA ASN A 123 8.44 -28.48 -4.80
C ASN A 123 8.13 -29.75 -5.60
N SER A 124 7.48 -29.62 -6.76
CA SER A 124 7.14 -30.76 -7.63
C SER A 124 8.31 -31.17 -8.55
N PHE A 125 9.35 -30.32 -8.67
CA PHE A 125 10.55 -30.59 -9.48
C PHE A 125 11.75 -31.13 -8.67
N VAL A 126 11.69 -31.08 -7.34
CA VAL A 126 12.78 -31.57 -6.46
C VAL A 126 12.50 -32.99 -5.93
N ASN A 127 11.30 -33.53 -6.17
CA ASN A 127 10.91 -34.90 -5.79
C ASN A 127 10.66 -35.80 -7.01
N SER A 128 11.48 -35.69 -8.05
CA SER A 128 11.49 -36.62 -9.19
C SER A 128 12.93 -36.89 -9.64
#